data_AF-A0A959UW87-F1
#
_entry.id   AF-A0A959UW87-F1
#
_cell.length_a   1.000
_cell.length_b   1.000
_cell.length_c   1.000
_cell.angle_alpha   90.00
_cell.angle_beta   90.00
_cell.angle_gamma   90.00
#
_symmetry.space_group_name_H-M   'P 1'
#
loop_
_entity.id
_entity.type
_entity.pdbx_description
1 polymer ?
#
loop_
_entity_poly.entity_id
_entity_poly.type
_entity_poly.pdbx_seq_one_letter_code
_entity_poly.pdbx_strand_id
1 'polypeptide(L)'
;AIPGVDLVLGANEKFDLATHLDGLDGRQEHGRAVFGPIKEVARFIPSYNAGEPGVVGERTRTFLKVQDGCDYFCSFCTIPLARGRSRSGTVAETVALAREIAATGVREIVLT
;
A
#
# COMPACT_ATOMS: atom_id res chain seq x y z
N ALA A 1 -6.98 15.24 -19.54
CA ALA A 1 -6.36 15.71 -18.28
C ALA A 1 -7.46 15.96 -17.25
N ILE A 2 -7.22 15.68 -15.96
CA ILE A 2 -8.17 15.97 -14.88
C ILE A 2 -7.79 17.33 -14.29
N PRO A 3 -8.70 18.33 -14.22
CA PRO A 3 -8.39 19.64 -13.66
C PRO A 3 -7.88 19.55 -12.21
N GLY A 4 -6.78 20.23 -11.91
CA GLY A 4 -6.18 20.26 -10.58
C GLY A 4 -5.40 19.01 -10.18
N VAL A 5 -5.15 18.09 -11.12
CA VAL A 5 -4.34 16.88 -10.88
C VAL A 5 -3.08 16.96 -11.71
N ASP A 6 -1.91 16.98 -11.04
CA ASP A 6 -0.61 17.03 -11.71
C ASP A 6 -0.07 15.62 -12.04
N LEU A 7 -0.46 14.61 -11.25
CA LEU A 7 0.03 13.24 -11.38
C LEU A 7 -1.00 12.19 -10.97
N VAL A 8 -1.17 11.16 -11.81
CA VAL A 8 -1.90 9.93 -11.50
C VAL A 8 -0.91 8.76 -11.58
N LEU A 9 -0.80 7.98 -10.50
CA LEU A 9 0.07 6.80 -10.44
C LEU A 9 -0.73 5.50 -10.39
N GLY A 10 -0.25 4.49 -11.11
CA GLY A 10 -0.77 3.14 -11.06
C GLY A 10 -0.37 2.39 -9.78
N ALA A 11 -0.85 1.14 -9.68
CA ALA A 11 -0.66 0.33 -8.48
C ALA A 11 0.81 -0.10 -8.24
N ASN A 12 1.61 -0.23 -9.30
CA ASN A 12 3.05 -0.51 -9.19
C ASN A 12 3.82 0.77 -8.84
N GLU A 13 3.43 1.90 -9.45
CA GLU A 13 4.16 3.16 -9.43
C GLU A 13 3.99 3.93 -8.10
N LYS A 14 2.84 3.78 -7.42
CA LYS A 14 2.53 4.53 -6.19
C LYS A 14 3.53 4.33 -5.04
N PHE A 15 4.32 3.27 -5.08
CA PHE A 15 5.31 2.96 -4.03
C PHE A 15 6.68 3.60 -4.29
N ASP A 16 6.91 4.15 -5.48
CA ASP A 16 8.10 4.90 -5.85
C ASP A 16 7.76 6.40 -6.00
N LEU A 17 7.06 6.93 -4.99
CA LEU A 17 6.48 8.27 -5.06
C LEU A 17 7.56 9.34 -5.24
N ALA A 18 8.69 9.23 -4.55
CA ALA A 18 9.78 10.20 -4.62
C ALA A 18 10.28 10.40 -6.06
N THR A 19 10.57 9.30 -6.77
CA THR A 19 11.02 9.33 -8.17
C THR A 19 9.99 9.97 -9.10
N HIS A 20 8.70 9.78 -8.82
CA HIS A 20 7.64 10.37 -9.65
C HIS A 20 7.32 11.82 -9.31
N LEU A 21 7.65 12.26 -8.10
CA LEU A 21 7.54 13.64 -7.65
C LEU A 21 8.70 14.51 -8.14
N ASP A 22 9.86 13.92 -8.42
CA ASP A 22 10.98 14.63 -9.00
C ASP A 22 10.57 15.32 -10.32
N GLY A 23 10.70 16.65 -10.35
CA GLY A 23 10.33 17.49 -11.49
C GLY A 23 8.86 17.98 -11.50
N LEU A 24 8.05 17.65 -10.50
CA LEU A 24 6.75 18.30 -10.29
C LEU A 24 6.93 19.64 -9.56
N ASP A 25 6.91 20.73 -10.32
CA ASP A 25 7.01 22.12 -9.83
C ASP A 25 5.66 22.85 -9.74
N GLY A 26 4.54 22.15 -9.96
CA GLY A 26 3.17 22.71 -9.93
C GLY A 26 2.85 23.67 -11.09
N ARG A 27 3.69 23.73 -12.14
CA ARG A 27 3.51 24.59 -13.32
C ARG A 27 3.10 23.81 -14.56
N GLN A 28 2.69 22.55 -14.40
CA GLN A 28 2.31 21.71 -15.51
C GLN A 28 1.00 22.25 -16.12
N GLU A 29 0.98 22.46 -17.43
CA GLU A 29 -0.24 22.82 -18.15
C GLU A 29 -1.27 21.67 -18.11
N HIS A 30 -0.79 20.43 -18.06
CA HIS A 30 -1.60 19.22 -18.03
C HIS A 30 -0.99 18.17 -17.09
N GLY A 31 -1.84 17.54 -16.27
CA GLY A 31 -1.45 16.40 -15.45
C GLY A 31 -0.97 15.19 -16.24
N ARG A 32 0.01 14.47 -15.66
CA ARG A 32 0.59 13.24 -16.20
C ARG A 32 -0.07 12.01 -15.58
N ALA A 33 -0.28 10.95 -16.36
CA ALA A 33 -0.65 9.63 -15.84
C ALA A 33 0.48 8.64 -16.12
N VAL A 34 0.97 7.96 -15.07
CA VAL A 34 1.98 6.90 -15.16
C VAL A 34 1.39 5.64 -14.54
N PHE A 35 1.05 4.66 -15.36
CA PHE A 35 0.46 3.41 -14.88
C PHE A 35 0.79 2.25 -15.83
N GLY A 36 0.98 1.07 -15.24
CA GLY A 36 1.03 -0.21 -15.96
C GLY A 36 -0.26 -1.04 -15.79
N PRO A 37 -0.40 -2.14 -16.55
CA PRO A 37 -1.48 -3.10 -16.38
C PRO A 37 -1.49 -3.73 -14.98
N ILE A 38 -2.65 -3.79 -14.34
CA ILE A 38 -2.77 -4.34 -12.96
C ILE A 38 -2.28 -5.80 -12.84
N LYS A 39 -2.36 -6.55 -13.93
CA LYS A 39 -1.88 -7.95 -14.01
C LYS A 39 -0.35 -8.08 -13.88
N GLU A 40 0.39 -6.99 -14.11
CA GLU A 40 1.86 -6.96 -14.00
C GLU A 40 2.32 -6.54 -12.60
N VAL A 41 1.39 -6.24 -11.68
CA VAL A 41 1.71 -6.03 -10.26
C VAL A 41 2.03 -7.37 -9.63
N ALA A 42 3.32 -7.61 -9.38
CA ALA A 42 3.83 -8.87 -8.84
C ALA A 42 4.37 -8.75 -7.41
N ARG A 43 4.71 -7.53 -6.94
CA ARG A 43 5.35 -7.34 -5.64
C ARG A 43 4.32 -7.19 -4.52
N PHE A 44 4.51 -7.92 -3.42
CA PHE A 44 3.87 -7.61 -2.15
C PHE A 44 4.73 -6.62 -1.36
N ILE A 45 4.10 -5.59 -0.80
CA ILE A 45 4.78 -4.60 0.04
C ILE A 45 4.18 -4.68 1.44
N PRO A 46 4.90 -5.21 2.44
CA PRO A 46 4.44 -5.24 3.82
C PRO A 46 4.11 -3.82 4.30
N SER A 47 3.02 -3.67 5.03
CA SER A 47 2.60 -2.38 5.55
C SER A 47 1.73 -2.58 6.78
N TYR A 48 1.90 -1.70 7.76
CA TYR A 48 1.03 -1.63 8.93
C TYR A 48 0.81 -0.16 9.31
N ASN A 49 -0.26 0.10 10.05
CA ASN A 49 -0.49 1.45 10.56
C ASN A 49 0.34 1.65 11.82
N ALA A 50 1.37 2.48 11.74
CA ALA A 50 2.17 2.90 12.90
C ALA A 50 1.52 4.11 13.58
N GLY A 51 1.82 4.29 14.88
CA GLY A 51 1.72 5.60 15.52
C GLY A 51 2.96 6.44 15.23
N GLU A 52 2.94 7.69 15.67
CA GLU A 52 4.06 8.63 15.62
C GLU A 52 5.30 8.05 16.32
N PRO A 53 6.47 8.06 15.67
CA PRO A 53 7.71 7.59 16.28
C PRO A 53 7.99 8.27 17.62
N GLY A 54 8.19 7.48 18.67
CA GLY A 54 8.48 7.99 20.02
C GLY A 54 7.25 8.26 20.89
N VAL A 55 6.03 8.15 20.34
CA VAL A 55 4.79 8.27 21.13
C VAL A 55 4.28 6.88 21.51
N VAL A 56 4.64 6.44 22.72
CA VAL A 56 4.21 5.13 23.23
C VAL A 56 2.69 5.12 23.45
N GLY A 57 2.01 4.11 22.90
CA GLY A 57 0.61 3.85 23.19
C GLY A 57 -0.39 4.75 22.48
N GLU A 58 0.03 5.50 21.45
CA GLU A 58 -0.88 6.33 20.64
C GLU A 58 -2.02 5.49 20.03
N ARG A 59 -1.75 4.21 19.72
CA ARG A 59 -2.73 3.26 19.20
C ARG A 59 -2.82 2.01 20.07
N THR A 60 -4.04 1.63 20.42
CA THR A 60 -4.30 0.33 21.06
C THR A 60 -4.23 -0.82 20.06
N ARG A 61 -4.65 -0.57 18.81
CA ARG A 61 -4.75 -1.52 17.70
C ARG A 61 -3.94 -1.05 16.51
N THR A 62 -3.24 -1.97 15.85
CA THR A 62 -2.71 -1.78 14.49
C THR A 62 -3.36 -2.76 13.51
N PHE A 63 -3.34 -2.43 12.22
CA PHE A 63 -3.69 -3.35 11.15
C PHE A 63 -2.41 -3.72 10.42
N LEU A 64 -2.11 -5.01 10.37
CA LEU A 64 -0.98 -5.59 9.67
C LEU A 64 -1.48 -6.25 8.39
N LYS A 65 -1.08 -5.69 7.25
CA LYS A 65 -1.42 -6.26 5.95
C LYS A 65 -0.64 -7.55 5.73
N VAL A 66 -1.34 -8.64 5.44
CA VAL A 66 -0.75 -9.96 5.13
C VAL A 66 -0.96 -10.38 3.67
N GLN A 67 -1.91 -9.76 2.98
CA GLN A 67 -2.20 -10.01 1.57
C GLN A 67 -2.53 -8.70 0.84
N ASP A 68 -2.23 -8.64 -0.45
CA ASP A 68 -2.77 -7.65 -1.39
C ASP A 68 -3.28 -8.35 -2.64
N GLY A 69 -4.36 -7.84 -3.24
CA GLY A 69 -5.08 -8.52 -4.32
C GLY A 69 -5.86 -9.76 -3.87
N CYS A 70 -6.50 -10.44 -4.82
CA CYS A 70 -7.32 -11.63 -4.56
C CYS A 70 -7.52 -12.45 -5.85
N ASP A 71 -7.52 -13.78 -5.74
CA ASP A 71 -7.79 -14.68 -6.87
C ASP A 71 -9.25 -15.09 -7.00
N TYR A 72 -10.09 -14.69 -6.03
CA TYR A 72 -11.53 -14.97 -6.04
C TYR A 72 -12.26 -13.91 -6.87
N PHE A 73 -12.95 -14.36 -7.92
CA PHE A 73 -13.79 -13.54 -8.77
C PHE A 73 -15.24 -13.56 -8.27
N CYS A 74 -15.45 -13.00 -7.08
CA CYS A 74 -16.80 -12.85 -6.53
C CYS A 74 -17.61 -11.87 -7.38
N SER A 75 -18.91 -12.16 -7.58
CA SER A 75 -19.80 -11.37 -8.44
C SER A 75 -19.91 -9.88 -8.08
N PHE A 76 -19.65 -9.54 -6.82
CA PHE A 76 -19.70 -8.17 -6.30
C PHE A 76 -18.33 -7.50 -6.14
N CYS A 77 -17.23 -8.24 -6.34
CA CYS A 77 -15.89 -7.79 -5.91
C CYS A 77 -15.04 -7.29 -7.08
N THR A 78 -14.60 -6.03 -7.00
CA THR A 78 -13.70 -5.43 -8.01
C THR A 78 -12.21 -5.70 -7.75
N ILE A 79 -11.86 -6.36 -6.63
CA ILE A 79 -10.46 -6.51 -6.19
C ILE A 79 -9.56 -7.15 -7.25
N PRO A 80 -9.95 -8.23 -7.95
CA PRO A 80 -9.09 -8.81 -8.99
C PRO A 80 -8.77 -7.82 -10.12
N LEU A 81 -9.66 -6.86 -10.39
CA LEU A 81 -9.50 -5.84 -11.44
C LEU A 81 -8.75 -4.59 -10.95
N ALA A 82 -8.93 -4.21 -9.68
CA ALA A 82 -8.33 -3.00 -9.11
C ALA A 82 -6.97 -3.23 -8.46
N ARG A 83 -6.74 -4.43 -7.89
CA ARG A 83 -5.53 -4.81 -7.15
C ARG A 83 -4.82 -6.03 -7.73
N GLY A 84 -5.41 -6.72 -8.69
CA GLY A 84 -4.79 -7.87 -9.34
C GLY A 84 -4.86 -9.16 -8.49
N ARG A 85 -4.05 -10.12 -8.90
CA ARG A 85 -3.93 -11.46 -8.29
C ARG A 85 -3.46 -11.41 -6.84
N SER A 86 -3.71 -12.49 -6.11
CA SER A 86 -3.26 -12.61 -4.71
C SER A 86 -1.74 -12.56 -4.60
N ARG A 87 -1.25 -11.75 -3.67
CA ARG A 87 0.16 -11.64 -3.31
C ARG A 87 0.27 -11.47 -1.80
N SER A 88 1.13 -12.25 -1.15
CA SER A 88 1.31 -12.21 0.30
C SER A 88 2.79 -12.20 0.66
N GLY A 89 3.09 -11.76 1.88
CA GLY A 89 4.41 -11.96 2.48
C GLY A 89 4.59 -13.42 2.90
N THR A 90 5.83 -13.82 3.15
CA THR A 90 6.07 -15.11 3.80
C THR A 90 5.59 -15.08 5.24
N VAL A 91 5.30 -16.25 5.81
CA VAL A 91 4.96 -16.37 7.24
C VAL A 91 6.10 -15.82 8.11
N ALA A 92 7.35 -16.10 7.74
CA ALA A 92 8.52 -15.63 8.47
C ALA A 92 8.61 -14.09 8.52
N GLU A 93 8.46 -13.42 7.36
CA GLU A 93 8.45 -11.95 7.28
C GLU A 93 7.26 -11.34 8.04
N THR A 94 6.08 -11.95 7.93
CA THR A 94 4.87 -11.49 8.63
C THR A 94 5.03 -11.59 10.14
N VAL A 95 5.60 -12.69 10.65
CA VAL A 95 5.87 -12.88 12.08
C VAL A 95 6.95 -11.92 12.56
N ALA A 96 8.01 -11.69 11.77
CA ALA A 96 9.04 -10.72 12.13
C ALA A 96 8.43 -9.32 12.29
N LEU A 97 7.63 -8.87 11.32
CA LEU A 97 6.95 -7.58 11.36
C LEU A 97 5.96 -7.48 12.53
N ALA A 98 5.21 -8.55 12.83
CA ALA A 98 4.33 -8.58 13.99
C ALA A 98 5.10 -8.42 15.33
N ARG A 99 6.30 -9.00 15.44
CA ARG A 99 7.16 -8.83 16.63
C ARG A 99 7.68 -7.40 16.76
N GLU A 100 8.09 -6.80 15.66
CA GLU A 100 8.49 -5.38 15.63
C GLU A 100 7.34 -4.48 16.09
N ILE A 101 6.13 -4.72 15.59
CA ILE A 101 4.95 -3.97 16.00
C ILE A 101 4.65 -4.17 17.49
N ALA A 102 4.71 -5.40 17.99
CA ALA A 102 4.49 -5.68 19.41
C ALA A 102 5.50 -4.95 20.31
N ALA A 103 6.74 -4.76 19.85
CA ALA A 103 7.76 -4.02 20.57
C ALA A 103 7.46 -2.51 20.71
N THR A 104 6.51 -1.97 19.92
CA THR A 104 6.08 -0.56 20.02
C THR A 104 5.09 -0.29 21.17
N GLY A 105 4.65 -1.33 21.89
CA GLY A 105 3.68 -1.21 22.99
C GLY A 105 2.21 -1.24 22.54
N VAL A 106 1.95 -1.50 21.25
CA VAL A 106 0.60 -1.80 20.74
C VAL A 106 0.09 -3.09 21.39
N ARG A 107 -1.19 -3.10 21.79
CA ARG A 107 -1.80 -4.22 22.52
C ARG A 107 -2.56 -5.21 21.63
N GLU A 108 -2.88 -4.80 20.40
CA GLU A 108 -3.67 -5.61 19.48
C GLU A 108 -3.15 -5.47 18.03
N ILE A 109 -2.93 -6.61 17.38
CA ILE A 109 -2.61 -6.68 15.95
C ILE A 109 -3.77 -7.35 15.22
N VAL A 110 -4.37 -6.63 14.26
CA VAL A 110 -5.40 -7.16 13.37
C VAL A 110 -4.77 -7.49 12.02
N LEU A 111 -4.91 -8.73 11.57
CA LEU A 111 -4.45 -9.14 10.24
C LEU A 111 -5.47 -8.73 9.18
N THR A 112 -4.99 -8.17 8.07
CA THR A 112 -5.84 -7.68 6.96
C THR A 112 -5.34 -8.13 5.60
#